data_AF-A0A3N5ULC2-F1
#
_entry.id   AF-A0A3N5ULC2-F1
#
_cell.length_a   1.000
_cell.length_b   1.000
_cell.length_c   1.000
_cell.angle_alpha   90.00
_cell.angle_beta   90.00
_cell.angle_gamma   90.00
#
_symmetry.space_group_name_H-M   'P 1'
#
loop_
_entity.id
_entity.type
_entity.pdbx_description
1 polymer ?
#
loop_
_entity_poly.entity_id
_entity_poly.type
_entity_poly.pdbx_seq_one_letter_code
_entity_poly.pdbx_strand_id
1 'polypeptide(L)'
;MTVPQNPQFTPTSPYSNPGFEGQFWYGSHSLWTALPKDGAWFGLPHNPEGYTQKLFWWREGYFWNKEPEPDLTVTGERLDASAPPLIVSKATNAYADDISSAMLVGVDFPTLGCWRITGKYADAELSFVIWVAP
;
A
#
# COMPACT_ATOMS: atom_id res chain seq x y z
N MET A 1 1.05 5.04 14.33
CA MET A 1 0.61 4.86 12.93
C MET A 1 1.43 5.76 12.02
N THR A 2 1.60 5.40 10.75
CA THR A 2 2.31 6.28 9.80
C THR A 2 1.53 7.57 9.60
N VAL A 3 2.25 8.70 9.64
CA VAL A 3 1.73 10.05 9.40
C VAL A 3 2.39 10.61 8.13
N PRO A 4 1.86 11.70 7.53
CA PRO A 4 2.52 12.34 6.40
C PRO A 4 3.99 12.69 6.70
N GLN A 5 4.85 12.49 5.71
CA GLN A 5 6.25 12.92 5.76
C GLN A 5 6.32 14.45 5.88
N ASN A 6 7.42 14.97 6.44
CA ASN A 6 7.70 16.40 6.50
C ASN A 6 9.07 16.69 5.86
N PRO A 7 9.13 17.30 4.66
CA PRO A 7 7.99 17.75 3.84
C PRO A 7 7.16 16.58 3.31
N GLN A 8 5.89 16.84 2.99
CA GLN A 8 5.01 15.83 2.41
C GLN A 8 5.53 15.44 1.02
N PHE A 9 5.59 14.15 0.75
CA PHE A 9 5.91 13.65 -0.58
C PHE A 9 4.76 13.94 -1.55
N THR A 10 5.09 14.50 -2.71
CA THR A 10 4.17 14.71 -3.83
C THR A 10 4.83 14.18 -5.09
N PRO A 11 4.32 13.11 -5.70
CA PRO A 11 4.86 12.58 -6.93
C PRO A 11 4.68 13.56 -8.10
N THR A 12 5.48 13.37 -9.15
CA THR A 12 5.38 14.14 -10.39
C THR A 12 4.14 13.74 -11.19
N SER A 13 3.79 14.53 -12.21
CA SER A 13 2.72 14.20 -13.16
C SER A 13 2.86 12.76 -13.66
N PRO A 14 1.77 11.97 -13.75
CA PRO A 14 0.35 12.38 -13.64
C PRO A 14 -0.20 12.46 -12.21
N TYR A 15 0.59 12.18 -11.18
CA TYR A 15 0.15 12.03 -9.79
C TYR A 15 0.28 13.30 -8.95
N SER A 16 0.22 14.49 -9.58
CA SER A 16 0.61 15.77 -8.97
C SER A 16 -0.33 16.28 -7.87
N ASN A 17 -1.39 15.55 -7.53
CA ASN A 17 -2.21 15.83 -6.36
C ASN A 17 -1.49 15.40 -5.06
N PRO A 18 -1.88 15.90 -3.87
CA PRO A 18 -1.24 15.50 -2.61
C PRO A 18 -1.69 14.12 -2.08
N GLY A 19 -2.54 13.41 -2.82
CA GLY A 19 -3.18 12.15 -2.45
C GLY A 19 -4.66 12.14 -2.79
N PHE A 20 -5.32 10.99 -2.58
CA PHE A 20 -6.78 10.89 -2.67
C PHE A 20 -7.49 11.56 -1.48
N GLU A 21 -8.79 11.79 -1.60
CA GLU A 21 -9.58 12.32 -0.48
C GLU A 21 -9.43 11.43 0.77
N GLY A 22 -9.18 12.04 1.92
CA GLY A 22 -8.91 11.32 3.17
C GLY A 22 -7.54 10.61 3.24
N GLN A 23 -6.71 10.69 2.19
CA GLN A 23 -5.42 10.01 2.10
C GLN A 23 -4.26 10.98 1.83
N PHE A 24 -3.03 10.46 1.89
CA PHE A 24 -1.80 11.16 1.52
C PHE A 24 -0.80 10.21 0.85
N TRP A 25 0.05 10.75 -0.03
CA TRP A 25 1.17 10.00 -0.59
C TRP A 25 2.28 9.80 0.45
N TYR A 26 2.82 8.59 0.50
CA TYR A 26 3.91 8.22 1.38
C TYR A 26 4.98 7.44 0.61
N GLY A 27 6.24 7.89 0.69
CA GLY A 27 7.38 7.25 0.05
C GLY A 27 8.30 8.22 -0.67
N SER A 28 8.72 7.85 -1.88
CA SER A 28 9.57 8.64 -2.76
C SER A 28 9.29 8.26 -4.22
N HIS A 29 9.92 8.92 -5.19
CA HIS A 29 9.79 8.58 -6.62
C HIS A 29 10.17 7.13 -6.96
N SER A 30 11.03 6.49 -6.15
CA SER A 30 11.44 5.10 -6.37
C SER A 30 10.38 4.08 -5.97
N LEU A 31 9.52 4.40 -4.99
CA LEU A 31 8.37 3.61 -4.58
C LEU A 31 7.51 4.43 -3.61
N TRP A 32 6.20 4.50 -3.86
CA TRP A 32 5.24 5.15 -2.95
C TRP A 32 3.89 4.44 -2.91
N THR A 33 3.08 4.78 -1.92
CA THR A 33 1.72 4.30 -1.73
C THR A 33 0.82 5.43 -1.20
N ALA A 34 -0.49 5.17 -1.11
CA ALA A 34 -1.47 6.06 -0.53
C ALA A 34 -1.95 5.53 0.83
N LEU A 35 -1.91 6.36 1.86
CA LEU A 35 -2.29 5.98 3.23
C LEU A 35 -3.40 6.88 3.77
N PRO A 36 -4.33 6.34 4.59
CA PRO A 36 -5.37 7.13 5.21
C PRO A 36 -4.78 8.09 6.25
N LYS A 37 -5.30 9.31 6.32
CA LYS A 37 -4.78 10.39 7.20
C LYS A 37 -4.91 10.09 8.69
N ASP A 38 -5.87 9.26 9.07
CA ASP A 38 -6.06 8.79 10.44
C ASP A 38 -5.14 7.61 10.81
N GLY A 39 -4.40 7.08 9.82
CA GLY A 39 -3.49 5.96 10.00
C GLY A 39 -4.19 4.62 10.26
N ALA A 40 -5.46 4.48 9.87
CA ALA A 40 -6.23 3.27 10.12
C ALA A 40 -7.13 2.85 8.94
N TRP A 41 -7.37 1.55 8.83
CA TRP A 41 -8.45 0.99 8.03
C TRP A 41 -9.52 0.41 8.97
N PHE A 42 -10.75 0.90 8.82
CA PHE A 42 -11.91 0.49 9.60
C PHE A 42 -12.85 -0.34 8.73
N GLY A 43 -13.54 -1.31 9.34
CA GLY A 43 -14.61 -2.07 8.67
C GLY A 43 -14.18 -2.78 7.38
N LEU A 44 -12.93 -3.27 7.33
CA LEU A 44 -12.48 -4.03 6.17
C LEU A 44 -13.35 -5.29 5.98
N PRO A 45 -13.71 -5.65 4.74
CA PRO A 45 -14.46 -6.87 4.50
C PRO A 45 -13.70 -8.08 5.04
N HIS A 46 -14.43 -9.06 5.58
CA HIS A 46 -13.84 -10.26 6.14
C HIS A 46 -14.09 -11.46 5.20
N ASN A 47 -13.05 -12.22 4.91
CA ASN A 47 -13.10 -13.47 4.16
C ASN A 47 -12.49 -14.61 5.02
N PRO A 48 -12.41 -15.86 4.53
CA PRO A 48 -11.83 -16.96 5.33
C PRO A 48 -10.35 -16.78 5.70
N GLU A 49 -9.60 -15.94 5.00
CA GLU A 49 -8.17 -15.67 5.21
C GLU A 49 -7.93 -14.49 6.18
N GLY A 50 -8.90 -13.58 6.31
CA GLY A 50 -8.89 -12.49 7.28
C GLY A 50 -9.62 -11.24 6.80
N TYR A 51 -9.13 -10.07 7.23
CA TYR A 51 -9.64 -8.77 6.81
C TYR A 51 -8.94 -8.33 5.53
N THR A 52 -9.70 -8.17 4.44
CA THR A 52 -9.14 -8.01 3.10
C THR A 52 -8.98 -6.54 2.69
N GLN A 53 -7.89 -6.23 2.00
CA GLN A 53 -7.61 -4.90 1.45
C GLN A 53 -6.83 -5.00 0.13
N LYS A 54 -6.99 -4.01 -0.74
CA LYS A 54 -6.16 -3.78 -1.92
C LYS A 54 -5.13 -2.69 -1.62
N LEU A 55 -3.86 -2.98 -1.85
CA LEU A 55 -2.77 -2.02 -1.72
C LEU A 55 -2.23 -1.64 -3.09
N PHE A 56 -2.28 -0.35 -3.38
CA PHE A 56 -1.66 0.21 -4.57
C PHE A 56 -0.25 0.70 -4.26
N TRP A 57 0.65 0.45 -5.20
CA TRP A 57 2.04 0.88 -5.16
C TRP A 57 2.39 1.52 -6.49
N TRP A 58 3.14 2.61 -6.45
CA TRP A 58 3.55 3.34 -7.63
C TRP A 58 5.06 3.53 -7.64
N ARG A 59 5.61 3.69 -8.84
CA ARG A 59 7.01 4.03 -9.09
C ARG A 59 7.07 4.91 -10.33
N GLU A 60 8.01 5.84 -10.35
CA GLU A 60 8.28 6.65 -11.53
C GLU A 60 8.80 5.77 -12.66
N GLY A 61 8.18 5.87 -13.84
CA GLY A 61 8.51 5.05 -15.00
C GLY A 61 7.87 3.65 -15.03
N TYR A 62 7.04 3.28 -14.04
CA TYR A 62 6.19 2.10 -14.14
C TYR A 62 5.02 2.36 -15.10
N PHE A 63 4.72 1.38 -15.98
CA PHE A 63 3.59 1.42 -16.91
C PHE A 63 2.84 0.10 -16.87
N TRP A 64 1.55 0.14 -16.54
CA TRP A 64 0.70 -1.03 -16.28
C TRP A 64 0.71 -2.07 -17.41
N ASN A 65 0.82 -1.63 -18.67
CA ASN A 65 0.75 -2.49 -19.85
C ASN A 65 2.13 -3.05 -20.29
N LYS A 66 3.24 -2.53 -19.74
CA LYS A 66 4.58 -3.05 -20.02
C LYS A 66 4.99 -4.13 -19.03
N GLU A 67 4.49 -4.05 -17.80
CA GLU A 67 4.77 -5.00 -16.72
C GLU A 67 3.47 -5.32 -15.96
N PRO A 68 2.60 -6.16 -16.56
CA PRO A 68 1.30 -6.50 -15.97
C PRO A 68 1.41 -7.38 -14.72
N GLU A 69 2.54 -8.08 -14.55
CA GLU A 69 2.86 -8.91 -13.40
C GLU A 69 4.17 -8.41 -12.77
N PRO A 70 4.12 -7.30 -12.02
CA PRO A 70 5.32 -6.70 -11.45
C PRO A 70 5.97 -7.59 -10.40
N ASP A 71 7.30 -7.56 -10.31
CA ASP A 71 8.07 -8.26 -9.26
C ASP A 71 8.05 -7.48 -7.93
N LEU A 72 6.84 -7.07 -7.53
CA LEU A 72 6.56 -6.41 -6.26
C LEU A 72 6.35 -7.48 -5.20
N THR A 73 7.21 -7.50 -4.19
CA THR A 73 7.03 -8.32 -2.99
C THR A 73 6.46 -7.45 -1.88
N VAL A 74 5.36 -7.91 -1.25
CA VAL A 74 4.81 -7.28 -0.04
C VAL A 74 4.82 -8.27 1.11
N THR A 75 5.20 -7.80 2.29
CA THR A 75 5.14 -8.56 3.54
C THR A 75 4.47 -7.73 4.62
N GLY A 76 3.99 -8.39 5.67
CA GLY A 76 3.47 -7.68 6.83
C GLY A 76 3.62 -8.47 8.12
N GLU A 77 3.84 -7.73 9.20
CA GLU A 77 4.07 -8.23 10.55
C GLU A 77 3.22 -7.44 11.54
N ARG A 78 2.55 -8.17 12.44
CA ARG A 78 1.82 -7.57 13.55
C ARG A 78 2.80 -7.10 14.62
N LEU A 79 2.64 -5.84 15.07
CA LEU A 79 3.57 -5.19 16.00
C LEU A 79 3.09 -5.20 17.45
N ASP A 80 1.77 -5.28 17.68
CA ASP A 80 1.16 -5.11 19.00
C ASP A 80 0.75 -6.44 19.67
N ALA A 81 0.78 -7.54 18.93
CA ALA A 81 0.58 -8.89 19.45
C ALA A 81 1.15 -9.94 18.48
N SER A 82 1.21 -11.20 18.93
CA SER A 82 1.56 -12.32 18.05
C SER A 82 0.43 -12.61 17.05
N ALA A 83 0.80 -12.78 15.78
CA ALA A 83 -0.09 -13.23 14.72
C ALA A 83 0.72 -13.93 13.61
N PRO A 84 0.08 -14.77 12.77
CA PRO A 84 0.67 -15.19 11.51
C PRO A 84 1.07 -13.99 10.64
N PRO A 85 2.02 -14.14 9.70
CA PRO A 85 2.34 -13.08 8.74
C PRO A 85 1.12 -12.66 7.90
N LEU A 86 1.19 -11.44 7.34
CA LEU A 86 0.22 -10.97 6.36
C LEU A 86 0.13 -11.94 5.18
N ILE A 87 -1.10 -12.28 4.77
CA ILE A 87 -1.33 -13.08 3.57
C ILE A 87 -1.38 -12.11 2.39
N VAL A 88 -0.67 -12.45 1.31
CA VAL A 88 -0.43 -11.54 0.19
C VAL A 88 -0.64 -12.30 -1.11
N SER A 89 -1.48 -11.76 -1.99
CA SER A 89 -1.71 -12.33 -3.32
C SER A 89 -0.51 -12.10 -4.24
N LYS A 90 -0.50 -12.75 -5.41
CA LYS A 90 0.41 -12.34 -6.50
C LYS A 90 0.16 -10.87 -6.84
N ALA A 91 1.22 -10.09 -7.01
CA ALA A 91 1.12 -8.71 -7.48
C ALA A 91 0.69 -8.66 -8.96
N THR A 92 -0.17 -7.71 -9.28
CA THR A 92 -0.66 -7.43 -10.63
C THR A 92 -0.54 -5.94 -10.92
N ASN A 93 -1.01 -5.54 -12.09
CA ASN A 93 -1.14 -4.14 -12.48
C ASN A 93 -2.54 -3.59 -12.19
N ALA A 94 -2.63 -2.26 -12.19
CA ALA A 94 -3.87 -1.52 -12.23
C ALA A 94 -3.72 -0.26 -13.08
N TYR A 95 -4.83 0.14 -13.70
CA TYR A 95 -4.96 1.41 -14.40
C TYR A 95 -6.39 1.94 -14.30
N ALA A 96 -6.51 3.20 -13.97
CA ALA A 96 -7.69 4.04 -14.19
C ALA A 96 -7.24 5.49 -14.32
N ASP A 97 -8.08 6.36 -14.88
CA ASP A 97 -7.68 7.75 -15.17
C ASP A 97 -7.32 8.56 -13.92
N ASP A 98 -7.90 8.21 -12.76
CA ASP A 98 -7.67 8.85 -11.46
C ASP A 98 -6.47 8.28 -10.69
N ILE A 99 -6.09 7.02 -10.92
CA ILE A 99 -4.95 6.37 -10.26
C ILE A 99 -3.73 6.20 -11.17
N SER A 100 -3.86 6.48 -12.47
CA SER A 100 -2.88 6.20 -13.54
C SER A 100 -2.27 4.79 -13.44
N SER A 101 -0.97 4.60 -13.76
CA SER A 101 -0.35 3.26 -13.76
C SER A 101 0.12 2.88 -12.37
N ALA A 102 -0.46 1.83 -11.78
CA ALA A 102 -0.08 1.33 -10.46
C ALA A 102 0.19 -0.17 -10.49
N MET A 103 1.00 -0.62 -9.54
CA MET A 103 1.05 -2.02 -9.12
C MET A 103 -0.01 -2.23 -8.04
N LEU A 104 -0.62 -3.42 -8.01
CA LEU A 104 -1.71 -3.76 -7.11
C LEU A 104 -1.44 -5.12 -6.46
N VAL A 105 -1.72 -5.21 -5.17
CA VAL A 105 -1.71 -6.49 -4.46
C VAL A 105 -2.91 -6.57 -3.53
N GLY A 106 -3.52 -7.75 -3.44
CA GLY A 106 -4.50 -8.09 -2.40
C GLY A 106 -3.77 -8.56 -1.15
N VAL A 107 -4.22 -8.11 0.01
CA VAL A 107 -3.70 -8.54 1.30
C VAL A 107 -4.83 -8.91 2.24
N ASP A 108 -4.60 -9.91 3.08
CA ASP A 108 -5.54 -10.35 4.10
C ASP A 108 -4.83 -10.34 5.45
N PHE A 109 -5.31 -9.48 6.35
CA PHE A 109 -4.83 -9.38 7.72
C PHE A 109 -5.47 -10.51 8.54
N PRO A 110 -4.68 -11.48 9.06
CA PRO A 110 -5.25 -12.59 9.84
C PRO A 110 -5.94 -12.12 11.14
N THR A 111 -5.57 -10.94 11.64
CA THR A 111 -6.13 -10.34 12.85
C THR A 111 -6.16 -8.82 12.76
N LEU A 112 -7.10 -8.21 13.49
CA LEU A 112 -7.10 -6.77 13.76
C LEU A 112 -5.87 -6.36 14.59
N GLY A 113 -5.45 -5.10 14.50
CA GLY A 113 -4.36 -4.55 15.31
C GLY A 113 -3.37 -3.68 14.53
N CYS A 114 -2.18 -3.50 15.09
CA CYS A 114 -1.12 -2.67 14.52
C CYS A 114 -0.22 -3.51 13.61
N TRP A 115 -0.13 -3.15 12.33
CA TRP A 115 0.63 -3.89 11.33
C TRP A 115 1.68 -3.01 10.68
N ARG A 116 2.92 -3.50 10.59
CA ARG A 116 3.93 -2.98 9.67
C ARG A 116 3.82 -3.71 8.34
N ILE A 117 3.79 -2.96 7.25
CA ILE A 117 3.74 -3.47 5.89
C ILE A 117 4.98 -2.97 5.16
N THR A 118 5.66 -3.85 4.45
CA THR A 118 6.86 -3.54 3.65
C THR A 118 6.65 -3.98 2.22
N GLY A 119 6.78 -3.04 1.28
CA GLY A 119 6.83 -3.32 -0.16
C GLY A 119 8.26 -3.19 -0.68
N LYS A 120 8.66 -4.13 -1.53
CA LYS A 120 9.94 -4.13 -2.25
C LYS A 120 9.71 -4.28 -3.74
N TYR A 121 10.29 -3.39 -4.53
CA TYR A 121 10.21 -3.44 -5.98
C TYR A 121 11.47 -2.85 -6.59
N ALA A 122 12.14 -3.62 -7.46
CA ALA A 122 13.48 -3.33 -7.94
C ALA A 122 14.47 -3.07 -6.78
N ASP A 123 15.11 -1.91 -6.76
CA ASP A 123 16.08 -1.46 -5.75
C ASP A 123 15.43 -0.66 -4.60
N ALA A 124 14.11 -0.46 -4.64
CA ALA A 124 13.38 0.34 -3.67
C ALA A 124 12.65 -0.54 -2.63
N GLU A 125 12.66 -0.05 -1.39
CA GLU A 125 11.92 -0.63 -0.28
C GLU A 125 11.19 0.50 0.46
N LEU A 126 9.93 0.26 0.82
CA LEU A 126 9.10 1.20 1.57
C LEU A 126 8.32 0.47 2.65
N SER A 127 8.42 0.95 3.89
CA SER A 127 7.68 0.41 5.03
C SER A 127 6.77 1.47 5.66
N PHE A 128 5.56 1.05 6.04
CA PHE A 128 4.61 1.88 6.79
C PHE A 128 3.89 1.05 7.85
N VAL A 129 3.22 1.73 8.78
CA VAL A 129 2.48 1.12 9.88
C VAL A 129 1.02 1.57 9.82
N ILE A 130 0.09 0.62 9.83
CA ILE A 130 -1.37 0.83 9.70
C ILE A 130 -2.15 0.05 10.76
N TRP A 131 -3.27 0.61 11.21
CA TRP A 131 -4.10 0.07 12.28
C TRP A 131 -5.35 -0.50 11.63
N VAL A 132 -5.58 -1.78 11.84
CA VAL A 132 -6.77 -2.46 11.30
C VAL A 132 -7.76 -2.62 12.44
N ALA A 133 -8.92 -1.99 12.28
CA ALA A 133 -9.99 -1.96 13.27
C ALA A 133 -11.31 -2.49 12.70
N PRO A 134 -12.27 -2.86 13.58
CA PRO A 134 -13.62 -3.23 13.19
C PRO A 134 -14.32 -2.14 12.37
#